data_AF-A0A259S672-F1
#
_entry.id   AF-A0A259S672-F1
#
_cell.length_a   1.000
_cell.length_b   1.000
_cell.length_c   1.000
_cell.angle_alpha   90.00
_cell.angle_beta   90.00
_cell.angle_gamma   90.00
#
_symmetry.space_group_name_H-M   'P 1'
#
loop_
_entity.id
_entity.type
_entity.pdbx_description
1 polymer ?
#
loop_
_entity_poly.entity_id
_entity_poly.type
_entity_poly.pdbx_seq_one_letter_code
_entity_poly.pdbx_strand_id
1 'polypeptide(L)'
;ETSPILRLIGGVGTLNDAVLPVTALALARSYEIPDVVRALVTEIPEEWEGRQVYRGRLAFERDLLERPYRSDLRIHRTPDAMVASVQDYRTGLPGLQEHLWGVTLGRELQVFVTHPANADTGSSARPNGWVGHRVLGRVQQHGNAVVHLQRFTSSDPVRHTHLWFPVAQFDEVVLSGDWILGRRGDGYVAVATPGGVRRVDTGDTAHQEWLPARGGAAWVALSGRRAVDGAFSDWVTRIAASTPDWGDGDSISWRREGGAALELSFDGPFLVDGVPAGFRDGRPEEDPHLSNPALTLGFGEERATVAWGGAELVLDIAGAIAAAEAVS
;
A
#
# COMPACT_ATOMS: atom_id res chain seq x y z
N GLU A 1 -11.73 3.05 14.01
CA GLU A 1 -12.50 1.91 14.54
C GLU A 1 -11.65 0.65 14.76
N THR A 2 -10.83 0.23 13.80
CA THR A 2 -10.03 -1.00 13.90
C THR A 2 -8.90 -0.96 14.94
N SER A 3 -8.21 0.17 15.11
CA SER A 3 -7.09 0.27 16.07
C SER A 3 -7.49 -0.04 17.53
N PRO A 4 -8.61 0.49 18.07
CA PRO A 4 -9.11 0.07 19.39
C PRO A 4 -9.52 -1.41 19.46
N ILE A 5 -10.11 -1.97 18.39
CA ILE A 5 -10.46 -3.41 18.33
C ILE A 5 -9.19 -4.25 18.45
N LEU A 6 -8.15 -3.95 17.68
CA LEU A 6 -6.87 -4.66 17.76
C LEU A 6 -6.24 -4.57 19.16
N ARG A 7 -6.42 -3.43 19.84
CA ARG A 7 -5.91 -3.22 21.21
C ARG A 7 -6.61 -4.13 22.20
N LEU A 8 -7.91 -4.32 22.06
CA LEU A 8 -8.68 -5.27 22.86
C LEU A 8 -8.33 -6.74 22.52
N ILE A 9 -8.19 -7.05 21.23
CA ILE A 9 -8.03 -8.43 20.75
C ILE A 9 -6.64 -9.01 21.05
N GLY A 10 -5.59 -8.25 20.77
CA GLY A 10 -4.22 -8.75 20.86
C GLY A 10 -3.23 -7.76 21.45
N GLY A 11 -3.71 -6.72 22.15
CA GLY A 11 -2.85 -5.78 22.83
C GLY A 11 -2.06 -4.83 21.91
N VAL A 12 -2.28 -4.86 20.60
CA VAL A 12 -1.60 -3.99 19.62
C VAL A 12 -2.51 -2.85 19.15
N GLY A 13 -1.96 -1.77 18.61
CA GLY A 13 -2.76 -0.60 18.21
C GLY A 13 -2.93 0.43 19.34
N THR A 14 -3.90 1.33 19.18
CA THR A 14 -4.13 2.53 19.99
C THR A 14 -5.62 2.77 20.22
N LEU A 15 -5.97 3.20 21.44
CA LEU A 15 -7.31 3.70 21.70
C LEU A 15 -7.48 5.07 21.03
N ASN A 16 -8.65 5.31 20.47
CA ASN A 16 -9.05 6.57 19.86
C ASN A 16 -10.57 6.74 20.02
N ASP A 17 -11.12 7.85 19.53
CA ASP A 17 -12.52 8.21 19.71
C ASP A 17 -13.51 7.26 19.04
N ALA A 18 -13.03 6.36 18.18
CA ALA A 18 -13.85 5.36 17.50
C ALA A 18 -14.11 4.13 18.40
N VAL A 19 -14.74 4.38 19.55
CA VAL A 19 -14.89 3.40 20.66
C VAL A 19 -16.09 2.46 20.53
N LEU A 20 -17.06 2.74 19.65
CA LEU A 20 -18.30 1.96 19.58
C LEU A 20 -18.04 0.46 19.29
N PRO A 21 -17.28 0.07 18.25
CA PRO A 21 -17.07 -1.35 17.95
C PRO A 21 -16.30 -2.08 19.04
N VAL A 22 -15.26 -1.45 19.60
CA VAL A 22 -14.46 -2.05 20.68
C VAL A 22 -15.28 -2.20 21.97
N THR A 23 -16.18 -1.26 22.26
CA THR A 23 -17.07 -1.34 23.42
C THR A 23 -18.06 -2.49 23.26
N ALA A 24 -18.67 -2.63 22.08
CA ALA A 24 -19.57 -3.74 21.79
C ALA A 24 -18.85 -5.09 21.95
N LEU A 25 -17.62 -5.20 21.44
CA LEU A 25 -16.80 -6.41 21.57
C LEU A 25 -16.39 -6.70 23.02
N ALA A 26 -15.99 -5.66 23.78
CA ALA A 26 -15.57 -5.79 25.17
C ALA A 26 -16.72 -6.19 26.11
N LEU A 27 -17.95 -5.84 25.76
CA LEU A 27 -19.16 -6.15 26.54
C LEU A 27 -19.90 -7.39 26.04
N ALA A 28 -19.42 -8.02 24.96
CA ALA A 28 -20.03 -9.23 24.42
C ALA A 28 -19.92 -10.36 25.45
N ARG A 29 -21.07 -10.97 25.81
CA ARG A 29 -21.12 -12.05 26.80
C ARG A 29 -20.79 -13.43 26.24
N SER A 30 -20.85 -13.57 24.92
CA SER A 30 -20.75 -14.85 24.21
C SER A 30 -19.66 -14.87 23.15
N TYR A 31 -18.96 -13.76 22.93
CA TYR A 31 -17.86 -13.72 21.98
C TYR A 31 -16.56 -13.94 22.72
N GLU A 32 -15.80 -14.93 22.27
CA GLU A 32 -14.42 -15.14 22.68
C GLU A 32 -13.53 -14.97 21.45
N ILE A 33 -12.39 -14.30 21.65
CA ILE A 33 -11.40 -14.13 20.60
C ILE A 33 -10.80 -15.50 20.28
N PRO A 34 -10.87 -15.99 19.02
CA PRO A 34 -10.31 -17.28 18.65
C PRO A 34 -8.79 -17.31 18.89
N ASP A 35 -8.26 -18.45 19.34
CA ASP A 35 -6.83 -18.59 19.66
C ASP A 35 -5.92 -18.29 18.47
N VAL A 36 -6.35 -18.70 17.26
CA VAL A 36 -5.63 -18.40 16.02
C VAL A 36 -5.50 -16.89 15.78
N VAL A 37 -6.52 -16.09 16.15
CA VAL A 37 -6.48 -14.63 16.02
C VAL A 37 -5.50 -14.02 17.02
N ARG A 38 -5.46 -14.53 18.26
CA ARG A 38 -4.45 -14.07 19.24
C ARG A 38 -3.04 -14.36 18.75
N ALA A 39 -2.81 -15.59 18.29
CA ALA A 39 -1.50 -16.02 17.79
C ALA A 39 -1.04 -15.14 16.62
N LEU A 40 -1.90 -14.90 15.62
CA LEU A 40 -1.60 -14.04 14.47
C LEU A 40 -1.26 -12.58 14.85
N VAL A 41 -1.86 -12.06 15.91
CA VAL A 41 -1.61 -10.68 16.33
C VAL A 41 -0.31 -10.55 17.12
N THR A 42 0.12 -11.61 17.81
CA THR A 42 1.33 -11.60 18.64
C THR A 42 2.57 -12.16 17.94
N GLU A 43 2.39 -13.01 16.94
CA GLU A 43 3.48 -13.65 16.20
C GLU A 43 3.67 -12.95 14.86
N ILE A 44 4.73 -12.16 14.74
CA ILE A 44 5.08 -11.45 13.52
C ILE A 44 6.12 -12.28 12.75
N PRO A 45 5.80 -12.81 11.56
CA PRO A 45 6.78 -13.50 10.73
C PRO A 45 7.95 -12.58 10.34
N GLU A 46 9.13 -13.16 10.12
CA GLU A 46 10.30 -12.40 9.64
C GLU A 46 10.04 -11.70 8.30
N GLU A 47 9.25 -12.34 7.44
CA GLU A 47 8.79 -11.81 6.17
C GLU A 47 7.51 -12.54 5.75
N TRP A 48 6.56 -11.83 5.16
CA TRP A 48 5.41 -12.43 4.50
C TRP A 48 4.80 -11.57 3.40
N GLU A 49 4.09 -12.22 2.50
CA GLU A 49 3.32 -11.59 1.44
C GLU A 49 1.82 -11.85 1.58
N GLY A 50 1.02 -10.84 1.26
CA GLY A 50 -0.43 -10.89 1.25
C GLY A 50 -0.98 -10.43 -0.08
N ARG A 51 -2.09 -11.05 -0.49
CA ARG A 51 -2.88 -10.64 -1.64
C ARG A 51 -4.36 -10.65 -1.29
N GLN A 52 -5.07 -9.58 -1.65
CA GLN A 52 -6.52 -9.51 -1.51
C GLN A 52 -7.10 -9.03 -2.84
N VAL A 53 -7.90 -9.86 -3.49
CA VAL A 53 -8.58 -9.46 -4.72
C VAL A 53 -10.06 -9.32 -4.43
N TYR A 54 -10.59 -8.14 -4.75
CA TYR A 54 -12.04 -7.91 -4.74
C TYR A 54 -12.49 -7.60 -6.15
N ARG A 55 -13.65 -8.13 -6.51
CA ARG A 55 -14.27 -7.89 -7.81
C ARG A 55 -15.78 -7.89 -7.65
N GLY A 56 -16.44 -7.08 -8.46
CA GLY A 56 -17.89 -6.98 -8.42
C GLY A 56 -18.40 -5.95 -9.41
N ARG A 57 -19.62 -5.47 -9.16
CA ARG A 57 -20.26 -4.42 -9.94
C ARG A 57 -20.62 -3.27 -9.01
N LEU A 58 -20.31 -2.05 -9.44
CA LEU A 58 -20.80 -0.85 -8.77
C LEU A 58 -22.32 -0.73 -8.99
N ALA A 59 -23.01 -0.27 -7.95
CA ALA A 59 -24.44 -0.05 -7.96
C ALA A 59 -24.71 1.45 -8.14
N PHE A 60 -25.46 1.83 -9.18
CA PHE A 60 -25.67 3.24 -9.51
C PHE A 60 -26.30 4.03 -8.35
N GLU A 61 -27.18 3.41 -7.58
CA GLU A 61 -27.89 4.03 -6.45
C GLU A 61 -26.95 4.47 -5.31
N ARG A 62 -25.76 3.86 -5.21
CA ARG A 62 -24.77 4.10 -4.16
C ARG A 62 -23.50 4.75 -4.68
N ASP A 63 -23.03 4.27 -5.83
CA ASP A 63 -21.74 4.61 -6.41
C ASP A 63 -21.85 5.68 -7.53
N LEU A 64 -23.08 6.03 -7.95
CA LEU A 64 -23.39 6.94 -9.06
C LEU A 64 -22.72 6.53 -10.39
N LEU A 65 -22.36 5.24 -10.51
CA LEU A 65 -21.68 4.66 -11.65
C LEU A 65 -22.05 3.18 -11.76
N GLU A 66 -22.29 2.70 -12.98
CA GLU A 66 -22.62 1.29 -13.23
C GLU A 66 -21.55 0.65 -14.12
N ARG A 67 -20.61 -0.07 -13.50
CA ARG A 67 -19.53 -0.80 -14.19
C ARG A 67 -18.94 -1.89 -13.29
N PRO A 68 -18.25 -2.90 -13.85
CA PRO A 68 -17.44 -3.79 -13.04
C PRO A 68 -16.29 -3.05 -12.37
N TYR A 69 -15.89 -3.54 -11.20
CA TYR A 69 -14.66 -3.14 -10.51
C TYR A 69 -13.81 -4.37 -10.19
N ARG A 70 -12.49 -4.16 -10.11
CA ARG A 70 -11.52 -5.11 -9.59
C ARG A 70 -10.46 -4.32 -8.82
N SER A 71 -10.04 -4.82 -7.66
CA SER A 71 -8.88 -4.35 -6.92
C SER A 71 -8.01 -5.54 -6.57
N ASP A 72 -6.71 -5.43 -6.79
CA ASP A 72 -5.71 -6.46 -6.46
C ASP A 72 -4.71 -5.82 -5.50
N LEU A 73 -4.96 -5.97 -4.21
CA LEU A 73 -4.09 -5.45 -3.16
C LEU A 73 -2.92 -6.41 -2.98
N ARG A 74 -1.70 -5.87 -2.98
CA ARG A 74 -0.46 -6.57 -2.65
C ARG A 74 0.10 -6.00 -1.36
N ILE A 75 0.59 -6.88 -0.50
CA ILE A 75 1.21 -6.55 0.77
C ILE A 75 2.51 -7.33 0.86
N HIS A 76 3.58 -6.65 1.20
CA HIS A 76 4.83 -7.24 1.67
C HIS A 76 5.10 -6.70 3.06
N ARG A 77 5.43 -7.55 4.00
CA ARG A 77 5.61 -7.14 5.40
C ARG A 77 6.74 -7.89 6.07
N THR A 78 7.47 -7.16 6.89
CA THR A 78 8.48 -7.62 7.83
C THR A 78 8.14 -7.06 9.23
N PRO A 79 8.87 -7.43 10.28
CA PRO A 79 8.75 -6.77 11.59
C PRO A 79 8.99 -5.26 11.55
N ASP A 80 9.81 -4.78 10.62
CA ASP A 80 10.31 -3.41 10.61
C ASP A 80 9.57 -2.49 9.62
N ALA A 81 8.94 -3.07 8.59
CA ALA A 81 8.31 -2.34 7.52
C ALA A 81 7.18 -3.11 6.83
N MET A 82 6.24 -2.37 6.23
CA MET A 82 5.19 -2.91 5.37
C MET A 82 5.08 -2.07 4.10
N VAL A 83 5.02 -2.72 2.94
CA VAL A 83 4.71 -2.11 1.65
C VAL A 83 3.37 -2.64 1.18
N ALA A 84 2.41 -1.75 0.95
CA ALA A 84 1.11 -2.11 0.42
C ALA A 84 0.75 -1.27 -0.79
N SER A 85 0.11 -1.87 -1.78
CA SER A 85 -0.39 -1.17 -2.95
C SER A 85 -1.55 -1.90 -3.61
N VAL A 86 -2.31 -1.19 -4.43
CA VAL A 86 -3.35 -1.79 -5.29
C VAL A 86 -2.92 -1.74 -6.76
N GLN A 87 -2.83 -2.91 -7.38
CA GLN A 87 -2.29 -3.05 -8.74
C GLN A 87 -3.28 -2.51 -9.78
N ASP A 88 -2.81 -1.60 -10.65
CA ASP A 88 -3.56 -1.04 -11.79
C ASP A 88 -5.01 -0.63 -11.47
N TYR A 89 -5.24 -0.13 -10.25
CA TYR A 89 -6.60 0.18 -9.80
C TYR A 89 -7.16 1.39 -10.54
N ARG A 90 -8.04 1.12 -11.52
CA ARG A 90 -8.79 2.16 -12.23
C ARG A 90 -7.86 3.24 -12.83
N THR A 91 -6.65 2.84 -13.22
CA THR A 91 -5.62 3.70 -13.80
C THR A 91 -6.20 4.65 -14.85
N GLY A 92 -5.86 5.94 -14.72
CA GLY A 92 -6.30 6.99 -15.65
C GLY A 92 -7.73 7.50 -15.43
N LEU A 93 -8.48 6.95 -14.47
CA LEU A 93 -9.81 7.44 -14.12
C LEU A 93 -9.75 8.43 -12.95
N PRO A 94 -10.76 9.32 -12.78
CA PRO A 94 -10.88 10.15 -11.59
C PRO A 94 -10.97 9.29 -10.32
N GLY A 95 -10.29 9.72 -9.26
CA GLY A 95 -10.37 9.15 -7.92
C GLY A 95 -11.30 9.92 -6.99
N LEU A 96 -11.48 9.39 -5.77
CA LEU A 96 -12.27 9.96 -4.69
C LEU A 96 -11.54 9.89 -3.34
N GLN A 97 -11.18 8.70 -2.86
CA GLN A 97 -10.58 8.47 -1.54
C GLN A 97 -9.51 7.36 -1.55
N GLU A 98 -9.06 6.95 -2.73
CA GLU A 98 -8.12 5.85 -2.89
C GLU A 98 -6.76 6.19 -2.28
N HIS A 99 -6.13 5.19 -1.68
CA HIS A 99 -4.73 5.21 -1.29
C HIS A 99 -4.01 4.15 -2.12
N LEU A 100 -3.32 4.56 -3.18
CA LEU A 100 -2.84 3.61 -4.19
C LEU A 100 -1.66 2.76 -3.71
N TRP A 101 -0.77 3.33 -2.91
CA TRP A 101 0.32 2.62 -2.26
C TRP A 101 0.87 3.39 -1.07
N GLY A 102 1.56 2.68 -0.18
CA GLY A 102 2.32 3.28 0.91
C GLY A 102 3.38 2.33 1.47
N VAL A 103 4.40 2.92 2.08
CA VAL A 103 5.37 2.23 2.93
C VAL A 103 5.15 2.68 4.37
N THR A 104 4.92 1.72 5.25
CA THR A 104 4.75 1.95 6.68
C THR A 104 5.99 1.47 7.43
N LEU A 105 6.59 2.34 8.25
CA LEU A 105 7.69 1.98 9.16
C LEU A 105 7.22 2.10 10.62
N GLY A 106 7.63 1.15 11.45
CA GLY A 106 7.20 1.11 12.85
C GLY A 106 5.67 1.07 12.99
N ARG A 107 5.11 1.89 13.89
CA ARG A 107 3.67 1.84 14.26
C ARG A 107 2.77 2.75 13.44
N GLU A 108 3.29 3.84 12.89
CA GLU A 108 2.46 4.92 12.34
C GLU A 108 3.09 5.72 11.20
N LEU A 109 4.41 5.62 10.99
CA LEU A 109 5.09 6.39 9.96
C LEU A 109 4.68 5.86 8.60
N GLN A 110 4.05 6.71 7.79
CA GLN A 110 3.63 6.38 6.43
C GLN A 110 4.37 7.26 5.41
N VAL A 111 4.72 6.65 4.29
CA VAL A 111 5.30 7.30 3.12
C VAL A 111 4.47 6.92 1.90
N PHE A 112 4.00 7.91 1.15
CA PHE A 112 3.14 7.69 -0.01
C PHE A 112 3.13 8.91 -0.95
N VAL A 113 2.62 8.72 -2.16
CA VAL A 113 2.50 9.78 -3.17
C VAL A 113 1.05 9.95 -3.61
N THR A 114 0.60 11.19 -3.67
CA THR A 114 -0.75 11.58 -4.15
C THR A 114 -0.69 12.50 -5.36
N HIS A 115 -1.73 12.46 -6.19
CA HIS A 115 -1.99 13.46 -7.22
C HIS A 115 -3.11 14.38 -6.72
N PRO A 116 -2.79 15.56 -6.18
CA PRO A 116 -3.78 16.38 -5.47
C PRO A 116 -4.83 16.95 -6.41
N ALA A 117 -6.09 16.92 -5.98
CA ALA A 117 -7.20 17.51 -6.74
C ALA A 117 -7.43 18.99 -6.42
N ASN A 118 -6.93 19.44 -5.27
CA ASN A 118 -6.95 20.82 -4.78
C ASN A 118 -5.96 20.93 -3.60
N ALA A 119 -5.83 22.11 -3.02
CA ALA A 119 -4.95 22.37 -1.88
C ALA A 119 -5.62 22.16 -0.51
N ASP A 120 -6.91 21.76 -0.45
CA ASP A 120 -7.61 21.50 0.79
C ASP A 120 -7.05 20.22 1.45
N THR A 121 -6.93 20.22 2.77
CA THR A 121 -6.48 19.07 3.56
C THR A 121 -7.57 18.54 4.49
N GLY A 122 -8.69 19.26 4.58
CA GLY A 122 -9.84 18.92 5.39
C GLY A 122 -10.67 17.78 4.80
N SER A 123 -11.42 17.10 5.67
CA SER A 123 -12.21 15.93 5.30
C SER A 123 -13.45 16.23 4.44
N SER A 124 -13.83 17.50 4.32
CA SER A 124 -15.04 17.97 3.61
C SER A 124 -14.90 18.00 2.09
N ALA A 125 -13.68 18.12 1.57
CA ALA A 125 -13.38 18.01 0.15
C ALA A 125 -12.64 16.69 -0.08
N ARG A 126 -13.15 15.83 -0.97
CA ARG A 126 -12.49 14.59 -1.39
C ARG A 126 -12.80 14.34 -2.88
N PRO A 127 -11.81 14.06 -3.75
CA PRO A 127 -10.39 14.03 -3.44
C PRO A 127 -9.85 15.43 -3.08
N ASN A 128 -8.76 15.49 -2.32
CA ASN A 128 -8.14 16.74 -1.89
C ASN A 128 -6.60 16.69 -2.04
N GLY A 129 -5.88 17.47 -1.24
CA GLY A 129 -4.42 17.48 -1.21
C GLY A 129 -3.80 16.12 -0.84
N TRP A 130 -4.39 15.37 0.09
CA TRP A 130 -3.79 14.14 0.64
C TRP A 130 -4.71 12.92 0.65
N VAL A 131 -5.98 13.10 0.31
CA VAL A 131 -7.00 12.05 0.27
C VAL A 131 -7.45 11.84 -1.17
N GLY A 132 -7.30 10.61 -1.67
CA GLY A 132 -7.62 10.27 -3.05
C GLY A 132 -6.64 10.86 -4.06
N HIS A 133 -6.99 10.70 -5.33
CA HIS A 133 -6.21 11.24 -6.45
C HIS A 133 -7.15 11.96 -7.41
N ARG A 134 -6.71 13.09 -7.98
CA ARG A 134 -7.45 13.78 -9.05
C ARG A 134 -7.72 12.86 -10.24
N VAL A 135 -6.68 12.14 -10.63
CA VAL A 135 -6.67 11.05 -11.61
C VAL A 135 -5.77 9.96 -11.03
N LEU A 136 -6.27 8.73 -10.97
CA LEU A 136 -5.55 7.59 -10.42
C LEU A 136 -4.35 7.24 -11.30
N GLY A 137 -3.17 7.14 -10.67
CA GLY A 137 -1.95 6.68 -11.30
C GLY A 137 -1.96 5.18 -11.57
N ARG A 138 -1.00 4.72 -12.36
CA ARG A 138 -0.69 3.32 -12.57
C ARG A 138 0.30 2.87 -11.51
N VAL A 139 -0.04 1.85 -10.73
CA VAL A 139 0.80 1.34 -9.64
C VAL A 139 0.97 -0.16 -9.76
N GLN A 140 2.21 -0.60 -9.62
CA GLN A 140 2.60 -2.00 -9.58
C GLN A 140 3.58 -2.23 -8.43
N GLN A 141 3.50 -3.41 -7.80
CA GLN A 141 4.36 -3.82 -6.70
C GLN A 141 4.91 -5.21 -6.96
N HIS A 142 6.19 -5.39 -6.59
CA HIS A 142 6.84 -6.69 -6.56
C HIS A 142 7.63 -6.81 -5.25
N GLY A 143 7.13 -7.63 -4.33
CA GLY A 143 7.65 -7.75 -2.97
C GLY A 143 7.67 -6.40 -2.26
N ASN A 144 8.85 -6.00 -1.79
CA ASN A 144 9.14 -4.75 -1.07
C ASN A 144 9.30 -3.50 -1.96
N ALA A 145 8.97 -3.57 -3.25
CA ALA A 145 9.21 -2.50 -4.20
C ALA A 145 7.94 -2.07 -4.95
N VAL A 146 7.77 -0.77 -5.15
CA VAL A 146 6.64 -0.15 -5.86
C VAL A 146 7.16 0.67 -7.03
N VAL A 147 6.42 0.62 -8.14
CA VAL A 147 6.59 1.49 -9.31
C VAL A 147 5.27 2.22 -9.55
N HIS A 148 5.32 3.55 -9.66
CA HIS A 148 4.16 4.41 -9.82
C HIS A 148 4.37 5.37 -10.99
N LEU A 149 3.47 5.31 -11.98
CA LEU A 149 3.39 6.26 -13.08
C LEU A 149 2.10 7.09 -13.01
N GLN A 150 2.20 8.39 -13.22
CA GLN A 150 1.10 9.33 -13.25
C GLN A 150 1.01 9.98 -14.63
N ARG A 151 -0.20 10.01 -15.21
CA ARG A 151 -0.52 10.88 -16.34
C ARG A 151 -1.24 12.12 -15.83
N PHE A 152 -0.84 13.27 -16.34
CA PHE A 152 -1.49 14.55 -16.09
C PHE A 152 -2.37 14.93 -17.27
N THR A 153 -3.48 15.59 -16.97
CA THR A 153 -4.40 16.15 -17.97
C THR A 153 -4.17 17.65 -18.13
N SER A 154 -4.64 18.23 -19.24
CA SER A 154 -4.53 19.67 -19.47
C SER A 154 -5.35 20.52 -18.49
N SER A 155 -6.35 19.90 -17.85
CA SER A 155 -7.24 20.53 -16.88
C SER A 155 -6.83 20.30 -15.43
N ASP A 156 -5.70 19.62 -15.17
CA ASP A 156 -5.21 19.46 -13.81
C ASP A 156 -4.79 20.81 -13.21
N PRO A 157 -5.22 21.11 -11.98
CA PRO A 157 -4.87 22.37 -11.31
C PRO A 157 -3.36 22.45 -11.06
N VAL A 158 -2.74 21.31 -10.80
CA VAL A 158 -1.29 21.13 -10.73
C VAL A 158 -0.90 19.88 -11.50
N ARG A 159 0.19 19.94 -12.27
CA ARG A 159 0.70 18.81 -13.06
C ARG A 159 1.93 18.20 -12.41
N HIS A 160 1.80 17.90 -11.13
CA HIS A 160 2.76 17.13 -10.38
C HIS A 160 2.02 16.35 -9.30
N THR A 161 2.59 15.22 -8.93
CA THR A 161 2.30 14.56 -7.67
C THR A 161 3.22 15.11 -6.58
N HIS A 162 2.93 14.79 -5.33
CA HIS A 162 3.77 15.13 -4.19
C HIS A 162 3.90 13.95 -3.25
N LEU A 163 5.01 13.95 -2.50
CA LEU A 163 5.40 12.89 -1.60
C LEU A 163 5.13 13.33 -0.15
N TRP A 164 4.41 12.50 0.59
CA TRP A 164 4.35 12.57 2.04
C TRP A 164 5.54 11.79 2.62
N PHE A 165 6.48 12.50 3.25
CA PHE A 165 7.66 11.95 3.89
C PHE A 165 7.97 12.78 5.16
N PRO A 166 7.34 12.43 6.31
CA PRO A 166 7.33 13.25 7.51
C PRO A 166 8.67 13.17 8.27
N VAL A 167 9.60 14.08 7.98
CA VAL A 167 11.00 14.05 8.47
C VAL A 167 11.08 13.88 9.99
N ALA A 168 10.20 14.54 10.74
CA ALA A 168 10.18 14.49 12.20
C ALA A 168 9.90 13.08 12.79
N GLN A 169 9.37 12.16 11.99
CA GLN A 169 9.11 10.78 12.41
C GLN A 169 10.27 9.82 12.10
N PHE A 170 11.25 10.25 11.30
CA PHE A 170 12.43 9.45 11.01
C PHE A 170 13.53 9.68 12.05
N ASP A 171 14.34 8.65 12.28
CA ASP A 171 15.57 8.77 13.06
C ASP A 171 16.68 9.42 12.22
N GLU A 172 16.65 9.19 10.91
CA GLU A 172 17.67 9.63 9.97
C GLU A 172 17.07 9.75 8.57
N VAL A 173 17.43 10.81 7.83
CA VAL A 173 16.99 11.08 6.46
C VAL A 173 18.19 11.51 5.61
N VAL A 174 18.32 10.93 4.42
CA VAL A 174 19.39 11.23 3.45
C VAL A 174 18.80 11.56 2.10
N LEU A 175 19.30 12.62 1.46
CA LEU A 175 19.05 12.94 0.06
C LEU A 175 20.27 12.57 -0.77
N SER A 176 20.10 11.84 -1.86
CA SER A 176 21.20 11.44 -2.75
C SER A 176 20.72 11.27 -4.19
N GLY A 177 21.05 12.23 -5.05
CA GLY A 177 20.60 12.23 -6.45
C GLY A 177 19.08 12.24 -6.54
N ASP A 178 18.53 11.20 -7.18
CA ASP A 178 17.09 11.03 -7.34
C ASP A 178 16.38 10.54 -6.07
N TRP A 179 17.15 10.10 -5.07
CA TRP A 179 16.62 9.41 -3.89
C TRP A 179 16.44 10.33 -2.68
N ILE A 180 15.33 10.13 -1.99
CA ILE A 180 15.15 10.44 -0.56
C ILE A 180 15.04 9.12 0.20
N LEU A 181 15.86 8.96 1.24
CA LEU A 181 15.95 7.75 2.04
C LEU A 181 15.73 8.09 3.50
N GLY A 182 15.10 7.18 4.24
CA GLY A 182 14.87 7.37 5.66
C GLY A 182 14.91 6.06 6.45
N ARG A 183 15.27 6.17 7.72
CA ARG A 183 15.25 5.08 8.69
C ARG A 183 14.38 5.42 9.87
N ARG A 184 13.64 4.42 10.37
CA ARG A 184 12.97 4.45 11.66
C ARG A 184 13.17 3.10 12.35
N GLY A 185 13.86 3.11 13.50
CA GLY A 185 14.33 1.88 14.14
C GLY A 185 15.24 1.12 13.18
N ASP A 186 14.90 -0.16 12.93
CA ASP A 186 15.60 -1.05 12.01
C ASP A 186 14.93 -1.14 10.63
N GLY A 187 13.87 -0.36 10.37
CA GLY A 187 13.17 -0.30 9.07
C GLY A 187 13.63 0.86 8.20
N TYR A 188 13.79 0.61 6.90
CA TYR A 188 14.30 1.55 5.91
C TYR A 188 13.28 1.79 4.80
N VAL A 189 13.29 3.00 4.24
CA VAL A 189 12.54 3.34 3.03
C VAL A 189 13.38 4.21 2.12
N ALA A 190 13.30 3.98 0.83
CA ALA A 190 13.87 4.81 -0.22
C ALA A 190 12.79 5.12 -1.24
N VAL A 191 12.69 6.38 -1.64
CA VAL A 191 11.78 6.84 -2.67
C VAL A 191 12.58 7.66 -3.68
N ALA A 192 12.36 7.43 -4.96
CA ALA A 192 12.99 8.21 -6.02
C ALA A 192 11.99 8.72 -7.05
N THR A 193 12.36 9.83 -7.66
CA THR A 193 11.66 10.47 -8.79
C THR A 193 12.71 11.21 -9.64
N PRO A 194 12.46 11.51 -10.93
CA PRO A 194 13.45 12.17 -11.78
C PRO A 194 13.99 13.46 -11.16
N GLY A 195 15.31 13.54 -10.96
CA GLY A 195 16.00 14.70 -10.38
C GLY A 195 15.82 14.86 -8.87
N GLY A 196 15.18 13.90 -8.20
CA GLY A 196 14.96 13.91 -6.75
C GLY A 196 13.82 14.82 -6.30
N VAL A 197 13.84 15.16 -5.02
CA VAL A 197 12.76 15.92 -4.36
C VAL A 197 13.26 17.23 -3.77
N ARG A 198 12.34 18.20 -3.66
CA ARG A 198 12.53 19.47 -2.96
C ARG A 198 11.57 19.54 -1.78
N ARG A 199 12.09 19.93 -0.63
CA ARG A 199 11.30 20.06 0.60
C ARG A 199 10.32 21.22 0.49
N VAL A 200 9.12 21.06 1.04
CA VAL A 200 8.23 22.18 1.36
C VAL A 200 8.60 22.70 2.74
N ASP A 201 9.02 23.97 2.84
CA ASP A 201 9.53 24.57 4.08
C ASP A 201 8.50 25.46 4.82
N THR A 202 7.29 25.65 4.27
CA THR A 202 6.27 26.55 4.82
C THR A 202 4.87 25.95 4.71
N GLY A 203 3.97 26.39 5.59
CA GLY A 203 2.58 25.90 5.66
C GLY A 203 2.42 24.69 6.58
N ASP A 204 1.19 24.17 6.68
CA ASP A 204 0.83 23.14 7.66
C ASP A 204 1.54 21.80 7.43
N THR A 205 2.01 21.56 6.19
CA THR A 205 2.71 20.35 5.76
C THR A 205 4.23 20.54 5.68
N ALA A 206 4.76 21.67 6.16
CA ALA A 206 6.19 21.96 6.14
C ALA A 206 7.01 20.80 6.73
N HIS A 207 8.11 20.45 6.06
CA HIS A 207 9.01 19.34 6.40
C HIS A 207 8.37 17.95 6.41
N GLN A 208 7.13 17.83 5.91
CA GLN A 208 6.43 16.55 5.70
C GLN A 208 6.11 16.34 4.23
N GLU A 209 5.84 17.41 3.50
CA GLU A 209 5.61 17.39 2.07
C GLU A 209 6.89 17.64 1.26
N TRP A 210 7.00 16.90 0.16
CA TRP A 210 8.10 17.00 -0.79
C TRP A 210 7.56 17.06 -2.21
N LEU A 211 8.08 17.99 -3.00
CA LEU A 211 7.71 18.16 -4.40
C LEU A 211 8.78 17.55 -5.31
N PRO A 212 8.39 16.93 -6.43
CA PRO A 212 9.34 16.42 -7.40
C PRO A 212 10.18 17.56 -7.97
N ALA A 213 11.48 17.35 -8.13
CA ALA A 213 12.35 18.31 -8.78
C ALA A 213 12.02 18.43 -10.28
N ARG A 214 11.58 17.33 -10.91
CA ARG A 214 11.23 17.28 -12.34
C ARG A 214 10.00 16.41 -12.61
N GLY A 215 8.99 16.98 -13.26
CA GLY A 215 7.84 16.26 -13.82
C GLY A 215 6.81 15.74 -12.80
N GLY A 216 7.24 14.91 -11.84
CA GLY A 216 6.33 14.27 -10.87
C GLY A 216 5.47 13.16 -11.44
N ALA A 217 5.78 12.68 -12.64
CA ALA A 217 5.03 11.63 -13.32
C ALA A 217 5.50 10.21 -12.96
N ALA A 218 6.66 10.07 -12.34
CA ALA A 218 7.31 8.78 -12.14
C ALA A 218 7.91 8.69 -10.73
N TRP A 219 7.60 7.59 -10.04
CA TRP A 219 8.14 7.29 -8.72
C TRP A 219 8.46 5.81 -8.59
N VAL A 220 9.53 5.51 -7.87
CA VAL A 220 9.77 4.18 -7.32
C VAL A 220 9.92 4.28 -5.82
N ALA A 221 9.53 3.23 -5.11
CA ALA A 221 9.79 3.08 -3.68
C ALA A 221 10.34 1.69 -3.39
N LEU A 222 11.21 1.62 -2.39
CA LEU A 222 11.80 0.39 -1.87
C LEU A 222 11.78 0.41 -0.36
N SER A 223 11.39 -0.70 0.25
CA SER A 223 11.54 -0.93 1.68
C SER A 223 12.71 -1.87 1.96
N GLY A 224 13.42 -1.62 3.06
CA GLY A 224 14.52 -2.46 3.54
C GLY A 224 14.49 -2.60 5.05
N ARG A 225 15.39 -3.41 5.61
CA ARG A 225 15.55 -3.58 7.05
C ARG A 225 16.96 -3.96 7.43
N ARG A 226 17.39 -3.56 8.63
CA ARG A 226 18.74 -3.82 9.14
C ARG A 226 19.13 -5.29 9.13
N ALA A 227 18.19 -6.18 9.47
CA ALA A 227 18.45 -7.62 9.58
C ALA A 227 18.92 -8.26 8.26
N VAL A 228 18.53 -7.69 7.11
CA VAL A 228 18.86 -8.19 5.77
C VAL A 228 19.86 -7.26 5.06
N ASP A 229 19.66 -5.95 5.19
CA ASP A 229 20.37 -4.93 4.42
C ASP A 229 21.61 -4.36 5.11
N GLY A 230 21.83 -4.71 6.38
CA GLY A 230 22.93 -4.19 7.19
C GLY A 230 22.68 -2.76 7.68
N ALA A 231 23.77 -2.03 7.94
CA ALA A 231 23.68 -0.66 8.45
C ALA A 231 23.05 0.28 7.41
N PHE A 232 22.29 1.27 7.87
CA PHE A 232 21.58 2.20 6.98
C PHE A 232 22.52 2.99 6.07
N SER A 233 23.69 3.39 6.54
CA SER A 233 24.72 4.05 5.71
C SER A 233 25.16 3.20 4.52
N ASP A 234 25.32 1.89 4.74
CA ASP A 234 25.76 0.96 3.71
C ASP A 234 24.63 0.74 2.71
N TRP A 235 23.40 0.59 3.20
CA TRP A 235 22.21 0.49 2.36
C TRP A 235 22.01 1.75 1.50
N VAL A 236 22.12 2.95 2.09
CA VAL A 236 22.08 4.23 1.36
C VAL A 236 23.11 4.26 0.23
N THR A 237 24.35 3.84 0.51
CA THR A 237 25.42 3.80 -0.50
C THR A 237 25.05 2.87 -1.67
N ARG A 238 24.49 1.70 -1.39
CA ARG A 238 24.08 0.74 -2.44
C ARG A 238 22.88 1.24 -3.24
N ILE A 239 21.85 1.78 -2.59
CA ILE A 239 20.67 2.32 -3.28
C ILE A 239 21.03 3.53 -4.14
N ALA A 240 21.84 4.46 -3.62
CA ALA A 240 22.27 5.64 -4.36
C ALA A 240 23.12 5.32 -5.60
N ALA A 241 23.75 4.14 -5.65
CA ALA A 241 24.51 3.68 -6.81
C ALA A 241 23.61 3.16 -7.95
N SER A 242 22.32 2.93 -7.69
CA SER A 242 21.35 2.45 -8.68
C SER A 242 20.27 3.50 -8.95
N THR A 243 20.36 4.18 -10.08
CA THR A 243 19.33 5.14 -10.52
C THR A 243 18.36 4.46 -11.47
N PRO A 244 17.04 4.59 -11.27
CA PRO A 244 16.05 4.18 -12.27
C PRO A 244 16.25 4.92 -13.59
N ASP A 245 16.03 4.22 -14.71
CA ASP A 245 15.78 4.87 -15.99
C ASP A 245 14.32 5.33 -16.03
N TRP A 246 14.12 6.63 -16.20
CA TRP A 246 12.82 7.28 -16.14
C TRP A 246 12.15 7.43 -17.51
N GLY A 247 12.80 6.97 -18.59
CA GLY A 247 12.34 7.17 -19.96
C GLY A 247 11.98 8.64 -20.25
N ASP A 248 10.90 8.85 -21.00
CA ASP A 248 10.31 10.16 -21.28
C ASP A 248 9.13 10.49 -20.34
N GLY A 249 9.09 9.86 -19.15
CA GLY A 249 8.04 10.07 -18.15
C GLY A 249 6.76 9.24 -18.35
N ASP A 250 6.79 8.29 -19.30
CA ASP A 250 5.72 7.32 -19.57
C ASP A 250 6.10 5.88 -19.20
N SER A 251 7.35 5.69 -18.76
CA SER A 251 7.95 4.40 -18.45
C SER A 251 9.01 4.53 -17.37
N ILE A 252 9.24 3.43 -16.65
CA ILE A 252 10.30 3.27 -15.66
C ILE A 252 10.94 1.92 -15.91
N SER A 253 12.27 1.88 -16.00
CA SER A 253 13.06 0.65 -15.93
C SER A 253 14.04 0.76 -14.76
N TRP A 254 14.03 -0.22 -13.87
CA TRP A 254 14.81 -0.14 -12.64
C TRP A 254 15.27 -1.51 -12.20
N ARG A 255 16.58 -1.70 -12.11
CA ARG A 255 17.18 -2.87 -11.46
C ARG A 255 17.22 -2.63 -9.96
N ARG A 256 16.46 -3.41 -9.20
CA ARG A 256 16.51 -3.34 -7.73
C ARG A 256 17.85 -3.86 -7.22
N GLU A 257 18.33 -3.24 -6.16
CA GLU A 257 19.51 -3.74 -5.45
C GLU A 257 19.24 -5.15 -4.93
N GLY A 258 20.16 -6.08 -5.24
CA GLY A 258 20.02 -7.49 -4.85
C GLY A 258 18.79 -8.23 -5.41
N GLY A 259 18.04 -7.65 -6.34
CA GLY A 259 16.73 -8.17 -6.75
C GLY A 259 16.42 -8.07 -8.24
N ALA A 260 15.15 -8.35 -8.55
CA ALA A 260 14.63 -8.35 -9.92
C ALA A 260 14.71 -6.98 -10.59
N ALA A 261 14.92 -6.97 -11.91
CA ALA A 261 14.66 -5.81 -12.76
C ALA A 261 13.15 -5.62 -12.93
N LEU A 262 12.68 -4.39 -12.72
CA LEU A 262 11.28 -3.99 -12.83
C LEU A 262 11.14 -3.02 -13.99
N GLU A 263 10.17 -3.28 -14.87
CA GLU A 263 9.85 -2.39 -15.98
C GLU A 263 8.36 -2.14 -16.03
N LEU A 264 7.96 -0.88 -16.09
CA LEU A 264 6.57 -0.48 -16.23
C LEU A 264 6.50 0.64 -17.25
N SER A 265 5.70 0.48 -18.30
CA SER A 265 5.24 1.60 -19.13
C SER A 265 3.76 1.81 -18.89
N PHE A 266 3.22 2.99 -19.19
CA PHE A 266 1.83 3.27 -18.86
C PHE A 266 0.84 2.40 -19.65
N ASP A 267 1.14 2.05 -20.91
CA ASP A 267 0.24 1.24 -21.76
C ASP A 267 0.73 -0.21 -21.97
N GLY A 268 1.94 -0.56 -21.48
CA GLY A 268 2.53 -1.89 -21.63
C GLY A 268 2.34 -2.81 -20.41
N PRO A 269 2.85 -4.03 -20.44
CA PRO A 269 2.86 -4.91 -19.27
C PRO A 269 3.79 -4.39 -18.17
N PHE A 270 3.55 -4.83 -16.94
CA PHE A 270 4.57 -4.80 -15.89
C PHE A 270 5.48 -6.00 -16.05
N LEU A 271 6.78 -5.79 -16.20
CA LEU A 271 7.78 -6.85 -16.36
C LEU A 271 8.62 -7.01 -15.10
N VAL A 272 8.86 -8.26 -14.74
CA VAL A 272 9.81 -8.68 -13.71
C VAL A 272 10.85 -9.56 -14.38
N ASP A 273 12.11 -9.11 -14.41
CA ASP A 273 13.21 -9.75 -15.13
C ASP A 273 12.87 -10.06 -16.60
N GLY A 274 12.19 -9.12 -17.27
CA GLY A 274 11.77 -9.22 -18.67
C GLY A 274 10.54 -10.12 -18.90
N VAL A 275 9.97 -10.71 -17.85
CA VAL A 275 8.77 -11.56 -17.94
C VAL A 275 7.54 -10.79 -17.46
N PRO A 276 6.43 -10.77 -18.22
CA PRO A 276 5.18 -10.16 -17.77
C PRO A 276 4.70 -10.75 -16.44
N ALA A 277 4.45 -9.89 -15.46
CA ALA A 277 3.86 -10.26 -14.17
C ALA A 277 2.40 -10.74 -14.35
N GLY A 278 1.91 -11.51 -13.38
CA GLY A 278 0.55 -12.05 -13.40
C GLY A 278 0.38 -13.29 -14.29
N PHE A 279 1.48 -13.97 -14.63
CA PHE A 279 1.48 -15.23 -15.35
C PHE A 279 2.24 -16.30 -14.56
N ARG A 280 1.67 -17.50 -14.52
CA ARG A 280 2.30 -18.71 -13.97
C ARG A 280 2.24 -19.82 -15.02
N ASP A 281 3.39 -20.42 -15.32
CA ASP A 281 3.52 -21.50 -16.31
C ASP A 281 2.91 -21.15 -17.69
N GLY A 282 3.07 -19.88 -18.11
CA GLY A 282 2.57 -19.38 -19.39
C GLY A 282 1.06 -19.12 -19.44
N ARG A 283 0.35 -19.17 -18.30
CA ARG A 283 -1.07 -18.86 -18.17
C ARG A 283 -1.29 -17.70 -17.21
N PRO A 284 -2.33 -16.87 -17.39
CA PRO A 284 -2.70 -15.87 -16.39
C PRO A 284 -2.88 -16.53 -15.02
N GLU A 285 -2.34 -15.91 -13.97
CA GLU A 285 -2.57 -16.34 -12.60
C GLU A 285 -4.07 -16.33 -12.27
N GLU A 286 -4.53 -17.33 -11.54
CA GLU A 286 -5.86 -17.28 -10.93
C GLU A 286 -5.84 -16.36 -9.71
N ASP A 287 -6.77 -15.41 -9.70
CA ASP A 287 -6.92 -14.48 -8.58
C ASP A 287 -7.45 -15.21 -7.35
N PRO A 288 -6.76 -15.18 -6.19
CA PRO A 288 -7.36 -15.56 -4.92
C PRO A 288 -8.32 -14.46 -4.47
N HIS A 289 -9.33 -14.79 -3.67
CA HIS A 289 -10.06 -13.77 -2.93
C HIS A 289 -9.15 -13.22 -1.81
N LEU A 290 -8.57 -14.11 -1.02
CA LEU A 290 -7.58 -13.80 0.02
C LEU A 290 -6.44 -14.80 -0.05
N SER A 291 -5.20 -14.34 0.08
CA SER A 291 -4.03 -15.20 0.20
C SER A 291 -3.00 -14.53 1.12
N ASN A 292 -2.59 -15.24 2.16
CA ASN A 292 -1.55 -14.86 3.11
C ASN A 292 -1.07 -16.14 3.84
N PRO A 293 -0.04 -16.09 4.69
CA PRO A 293 0.48 -17.28 5.36
C PRO A 293 -0.52 -18.07 6.21
N ALA A 294 -1.59 -17.44 6.70
CA ALA A 294 -2.58 -18.07 7.56
C ALA A 294 -3.78 -18.65 6.80
N LEU A 295 -3.97 -18.27 5.53
CA LEU A 295 -5.23 -18.42 4.80
C LEU A 295 -5.00 -18.29 3.30
N THR A 296 -5.50 -19.25 2.54
CA THR A 296 -5.79 -19.09 1.11
C THR A 296 -7.27 -19.36 0.88
N LEU A 297 -7.93 -18.45 0.16
CA LEU A 297 -9.36 -18.49 -0.12
C LEU A 297 -9.60 -18.15 -1.59
N GLY A 298 -10.22 -19.09 -2.30
CA GLY A 298 -10.71 -18.88 -3.66
C GLY A 298 -12.02 -18.08 -3.69
N PHE A 299 -12.35 -17.51 -4.84
CA PHE A 299 -13.67 -16.91 -5.04
C PHE A 299 -14.76 -17.99 -5.06
N GLY A 300 -15.83 -17.76 -4.30
CA GLY A 300 -16.99 -18.67 -4.25
C GLY A 300 -16.82 -19.88 -3.34
N GLU A 301 -15.69 -19.99 -2.62
CA GLU A 301 -15.53 -21.02 -1.60
C GLU A 301 -16.49 -20.76 -0.43
N GLU A 302 -17.18 -21.81 -0.01
CA GLU A 302 -18.22 -21.75 1.03
C GLU A 302 -17.64 -21.71 2.45
N ARG A 303 -16.37 -22.07 2.61
CA ARG A 303 -15.66 -22.11 3.89
C ARG A 303 -14.26 -21.57 3.73
N ALA A 304 -13.76 -20.89 4.77
CA ALA A 304 -12.35 -20.55 4.91
C ALA A 304 -11.78 -21.21 6.17
N THR A 305 -10.63 -21.85 6.04
CA THR A 305 -9.86 -22.32 7.19
C THR A 305 -8.69 -21.36 7.41
N VAL A 306 -8.65 -20.73 8.57
CA VAL A 306 -7.53 -19.91 9.04
C VAL A 306 -6.71 -20.77 10.00
N ALA A 307 -5.43 -20.96 9.72
CA ALA A 307 -4.55 -21.78 10.55
C ALA A 307 -3.24 -21.05 10.87
N TRP A 308 -2.84 -21.07 12.14
CA TRP A 308 -1.60 -20.44 12.60
C TRP A 308 -1.14 -21.03 13.93
N GLY A 309 0.16 -21.32 14.07
CA GLY A 309 0.74 -21.77 15.34
C GLY A 309 0.10 -23.04 15.93
N GLY A 310 -0.51 -23.91 15.10
CA GLY A 310 -1.25 -25.09 15.54
C GLY A 310 -2.70 -24.83 15.99
N ALA A 311 -3.15 -23.58 16.00
CA ALA A 311 -4.55 -23.20 16.19
C ALA A 311 -5.26 -23.05 14.83
N GLU A 312 -6.57 -23.30 14.82
CA GLU A 312 -7.40 -23.25 13.61
C GLU A 312 -8.73 -22.56 13.90
N LEU A 313 -9.25 -21.84 12.91
CA LEU A 313 -10.62 -21.32 12.86
C LEU A 313 -11.23 -21.60 11.49
N VAL A 314 -12.38 -22.28 11.49
CA VAL A 314 -13.17 -22.50 10.29
C VAL A 314 -14.30 -21.47 10.24
N LEU A 315 -14.37 -20.72 9.15
CA LEU A 315 -15.40 -19.72 8.87
C LEU A 315 -16.40 -20.31 7.86
N ASP A 316 -17.68 -20.32 8.21
CA ASP A 316 -18.78 -20.66 7.30
C ASP A 316 -19.22 -19.42 6.51
N ILE A 317 -18.61 -19.23 5.34
CA ILE A 317 -18.84 -18.05 4.49
C ILE A 317 -20.24 -18.11 3.88
N ALA A 318 -20.64 -19.27 3.34
CA ALA A 318 -21.95 -19.44 2.72
C ALA A 318 -23.08 -19.20 3.72
N GLY A 319 -22.96 -19.78 4.92
CA GLY A 319 -23.92 -19.56 6.00
C GLY A 319 -24.00 -18.08 6.43
N ALA A 320 -22.87 -17.40 6.52
CA ALA A 320 -22.83 -15.97 6.87
C ALA A 320 -23.49 -15.08 5.80
N ILE A 321 -23.25 -15.36 4.51
CA ILE A 321 -23.89 -14.63 3.41
C ILE A 321 -25.41 -14.85 3.41
N ALA A 322 -25.85 -16.10 3.51
CA ALA A 322 -27.28 -16.43 3.54
C ALA A 322 -28.00 -15.76 4.74
N ALA A 323 -27.34 -15.71 5.90
CA ALA A 323 -27.88 -15.02 7.08
C ALA A 323 -27.97 -13.49 6.86
N ALA A 324 -27.00 -12.88 6.18
CA ALA A 324 -27.01 -11.45 5.87
C ALA A 324 -28.12 -11.09 4.88
N GLU A 325 -28.35 -11.91 3.85
CA GLU A 325 -29.42 -11.73 2.87
C GLU A 325 -30.82 -11.84 3.48
N ALA A 326 -30.98 -12.65 4.54
CA ALA A 326 -32.25 -12.81 5.23
C ALA A 326 -32.66 -11.57 6.07
N VAL A 327 -31.70 -10.68 6.38
CA VAL A 327 -31.94 -9.48 7.20
C VAL A 327 -31.81 -8.16 6.44
N SER A 328 -31.44 -8.21 5.16
CA SER A 328 -31.31 -7.06 4.24
C SER A 328 -32.59 -6.82 3.44
#